data_AF-A0AA39P9J0-F1
#
_entry.id   AF-A0AA39P9J0-F1
#
_cell.length_a   1.000
_cell.length_b   1.000
_cell.length_c   1.000
_cell.angle_alpha   90.00
_cell.angle_beta   90.00
_cell.angle_gamma   90.00
#
_symmetry.space_group_name_H-M   'P 1'
#
loop_
_entity.id
_entity.type
_entity.pdbx_description
1 polymer ?
#
loop_
_entity_poly.entity_id
_entity_poly.type
_entity_poly.pdbx_seq_one_letter_code
_entity_poly.pdbx_strand_id
1 'polypeptide(L)'
;MADESSKRKSQGSDKKRKKYRSDGTPIWSKRHIDGPGVWVSCVKGKEKQTVGELYDLFDSLASDLWPLGGKEKDADSDDDDNDDTGAASLSLEAQISNEISAMKRPRHEQRFTNCQTNTPCVVFISCKTPVDPVRLVETHIRNVQKTGFMRTRFVPVSGSCVTNIPEIQALCRSTFEPFFAREPERKYSYKIELRIRNHTTLSRPTIIQTIADCVPEGHVVNLTDPTLFILVEVFKSVLGVAITREYYSLQKFNVMEISNRAQNGGIDGESRVDSI
;
A
#
# COMPACT_ATOMS: atom_id res chain seq x y z
N MET A 1 6.81 -48.77 -56.33
CA MET A 1 6.29 -47.42 -56.06
C MET A 1 6.08 -47.31 -54.56
N ALA A 2 7.04 -46.74 -53.85
CA ALA A 2 6.98 -46.47 -52.43
C ALA A 2 6.78 -44.96 -52.28
N ASP A 3 5.70 -44.57 -51.61
CA ASP A 3 5.32 -43.17 -51.40
C ASP A 3 5.89 -42.65 -50.07
N GLU A 4 6.46 -41.45 -50.17
CA GLU A 4 7.31 -40.78 -49.20
C GLU A 4 6.45 -39.88 -48.30
N SER A 5 6.31 -40.23 -47.02
CA SER A 5 5.67 -39.35 -46.02
C SER A 5 6.66 -38.92 -44.94
N SER A 6 7.29 -37.78 -45.22
CA SER A 6 8.18 -37.02 -44.33
C SER A 6 7.46 -36.59 -43.04
N LYS A 7 7.79 -37.22 -41.91
CA LYS A 7 7.36 -36.79 -40.57
C LYS A 7 8.27 -35.67 -40.05
N ARG A 8 7.80 -34.42 -40.13
CA ARG A 8 8.38 -33.27 -39.43
C ARG A 8 8.32 -33.49 -37.90
N LYS A 9 9.48 -33.59 -37.24
CA LYS A 9 9.60 -33.52 -35.78
C LYS A 9 9.36 -32.08 -35.32
N SER A 10 8.29 -31.82 -34.58
CA SER A 10 8.12 -30.56 -33.86
C SER A 10 9.00 -30.55 -32.61
N GLN A 11 10.09 -29.79 -32.62
CA GLN A 11 10.79 -29.40 -31.40
C GLN A 11 10.04 -28.23 -30.76
N GLY A 12 9.00 -28.54 -29.97
CA GLY A 12 8.43 -27.60 -29.02
C GLY A 12 9.08 -27.81 -27.66
N SER A 13 10.11 -27.03 -27.31
CA SER A 13 10.65 -27.06 -25.94
C SER A 13 9.64 -26.40 -25.00
N ASP A 14 8.78 -27.20 -24.37
CA ASP A 14 8.01 -26.76 -23.20
C ASP A 14 8.99 -26.46 -22.05
N LYS A 15 9.49 -25.23 -21.99
CA LYS A 15 10.23 -24.71 -20.84
C LYS A 15 9.26 -24.68 -19.65
N LYS A 16 9.13 -25.82 -18.95
CA LYS A 16 8.43 -25.91 -17.66
C LYS A 16 8.93 -24.79 -16.76
N ARG A 17 8.04 -23.84 -16.46
CA ARG A 17 8.32 -22.76 -15.50
C ARG A 17 8.85 -23.38 -14.21
N LYS A 18 10.08 -23.02 -13.82
CA LYS A 18 10.70 -23.50 -12.58
C LYS A 18 9.74 -23.17 -11.42
N LYS A 19 9.36 -24.19 -10.65
CA LYS A 19 8.47 -24.04 -9.47
C LYS A 19 9.22 -23.60 -8.21
N TYR A 20 10.55 -23.71 -8.22
CA TYR A 20 11.45 -23.44 -7.09
C TYR A 20 12.67 -22.63 -7.54
N ARG A 21 13.18 -21.76 -6.66
CA ARG A 21 14.45 -21.05 -6.82
C ARG A 21 15.60 -22.03 -6.63
N SER A 22 16.81 -21.61 -7.00
CA SER A 22 18.03 -22.41 -6.83
C SER A 22 18.36 -22.76 -5.38
N ASP A 23 17.79 -22.03 -4.40
CA ASP A 23 17.93 -22.29 -2.96
C ASP A 23 16.87 -23.25 -2.39
N GLY A 24 16.00 -23.82 -3.24
CA GLY A 24 14.92 -24.72 -2.80
C GLY A 24 13.64 -24.03 -2.32
N THR A 25 13.59 -22.70 -2.27
CA THR A 25 12.36 -21.97 -1.94
C THR A 25 11.37 -22.02 -3.10
N PRO A 26 10.08 -22.32 -2.86
CA PRO A 26 9.07 -22.28 -3.91
C PRO A 26 8.97 -20.85 -4.46
N ILE A 27 9.01 -20.72 -5.79
CA ILE A 27 8.85 -19.42 -6.47
C ILE A 27 7.45 -18.83 -6.20
N TRP A 28 6.51 -19.69 -5.80
CA TRP A 28 5.17 -19.32 -5.34
C TRP A 28 5.05 -19.29 -3.81
N SER A 29 6.12 -19.06 -3.05
CA SER A 29 5.97 -18.72 -1.63
C SER A 29 5.01 -17.53 -1.55
N LYS A 30 3.76 -17.77 -1.13
CA LYS A 30 2.76 -16.72 -0.93
C LYS A 30 3.45 -15.67 -0.07
N ARG A 31 3.61 -14.45 -0.60
CA ARG A 31 4.21 -13.36 0.16
C ARG A 31 3.36 -13.20 1.41
N HIS A 32 3.93 -13.55 2.55
CA HIS A 32 3.29 -13.36 3.84
C HIS A 32 3.20 -11.85 4.08
N ILE A 33 2.21 -11.46 4.87
CA ILE A 33 2.03 -10.06 5.23
C ILE A 33 3.13 -9.72 6.21
N ASP A 34 4.00 -8.81 5.81
CA ASP A 34 5.17 -8.39 6.58
C ASP A 34 5.52 -6.94 6.24
N GLY A 35 6.07 -6.24 7.22
CA GLY A 35 6.50 -4.85 7.12
C GLY A 35 5.37 -3.83 6.99
N PRO A 36 5.72 -2.59 6.58
CA PRO A 36 4.76 -1.51 6.33
C PRO A 36 3.86 -1.81 5.14
N GLY A 37 2.63 -1.32 5.20
CA GLY A 37 1.68 -1.45 4.10
C GLY A 37 0.31 -0.87 4.38
N VAL A 38 -0.64 -1.18 3.50
CA VAL A 38 -2.01 -0.69 3.59
C VAL A 38 -2.99 -1.84 3.42
N TRP A 39 -3.88 -1.98 4.39
CA TRP A 39 -5.06 -2.83 4.27
C TRP A 39 -6.14 -2.10 3.50
N VAL A 40 -6.70 -2.76 2.49
CA VAL A 40 -7.73 -2.17 1.63
C VAL A 40 -8.95 -3.08 1.59
N SER A 41 -10.12 -2.53 1.90
CA SER A 41 -11.40 -3.23 1.69
C SER A 41 -11.80 -3.18 0.22
N CYS A 42 -12.26 -4.28 -0.34
CA CYS A 42 -12.73 -4.34 -1.72
C CYS A 42 -14.04 -5.14 -1.84
N VAL A 43 -14.70 -5.04 -3.00
CA VAL A 43 -15.92 -5.81 -3.28
C VAL A 43 -15.55 -7.29 -3.47
N LYS A 44 -16.37 -8.18 -2.91
CA LYS A 44 -16.20 -9.63 -3.03
C LYS A 44 -16.03 -10.04 -4.51
N GLY A 45 -14.96 -10.78 -4.82
CA GLY A 45 -14.68 -11.28 -6.17
C GLY A 45 -14.02 -10.25 -7.10
N LYS A 46 -13.82 -9.00 -6.65
CA LYS A 46 -13.12 -7.95 -7.41
C LYS A 46 -11.73 -7.66 -6.87
N GLU A 47 -11.18 -8.51 -6.01
CA GLU A 47 -9.88 -8.31 -5.37
C GLU A 47 -8.76 -8.06 -6.39
N LYS A 48 -8.73 -8.83 -7.49
CA LYS A 48 -7.72 -8.68 -8.55
C LYS A 48 -7.84 -7.34 -9.29
N GLN A 49 -9.07 -6.90 -9.57
CA GLN A 49 -9.32 -5.62 -10.20
C GLN A 49 -8.87 -4.49 -9.26
N THR A 50 -9.29 -4.53 -7.99
CA THR A 50 -8.89 -3.53 -7.00
C THR A 50 -7.38 -3.48 -6.83
N VAL A 51 -6.67 -4.62 -6.85
CA VAL A 51 -5.19 -4.61 -6.80
C VAL A 51 -4.58 -3.88 -8.00
N GLY A 52 -5.13 -4.02 -9.21
CA GLY A 52 -4.69 -3.27 -10.38
C GLY A 52 -4.87 -1.77 -10.20
N GLU A 53 -6.07 -1.35 -9.81
CA GLU A 53 -6.41 0.06 -9.54
C GLU A 53 -5.54 0.65 -8.41
N LEU A 54 -5.22 -0.14 -7.38
CA LEU A 54 -4.36 0.29 -6.28
C LEU A 54 -2.91 0.49 -6.71
N TYR A 55 -2.38 -0.32 -7.64
CA TYR A 55 -1.04 -0.10 -8.14
C TYR A 55 -0.95 1.24 -8.87
N ASP A 56 -1.88 1.50 -9.81
CA ASP A 56 -1.88 2.75 -10.56
C ASP A 56 -2.06 3.96 -9.63
N LEU A 57 -2.99 3.87 -8.66
CA LEU A 57 -3.24 4.91 -7.68
C LEU A 57 -2.01 5.18 -6.79
N PHE A 58 -1.43 4.12 -6.21
CA PHE A 58 -0.31 4.28 -5.28
C PHE A 58 0.98 4.69 -5.99
N ASP A 59 1.22 4.21 -7.22
CA ASP A 59 2.37 4.64 -8.01
C ASP A 59 2.27 6.12 -8.40
N SER A 60 1.07 6.62 -8.75
CA SER A 60 0.84 8.04 -8.98
C SER A 60 1.16 8.86 -7.73
N LEU A 61 0.55 8.52 -6.59
CA LEU A 61 0.78 9.24 -5.33
C LEU A 61 2.23 9.15 -4.87
N ALA A 62 2.88 8.01 -5.07
CA ALA A 62 4.27 7.83 -4.68
C ALA A 62 5.24 8.62 -5.56
N SER A 63 4.90 8.83 -6.83
CA SER A 63 5.69 9.67 -7.74
C SER A 63 5.65 11.14 -7.31
N ASP A 64 4.49 11.58 -6.80
CA ASP A 64 4.32 12.96 -6.30
C ASP A 64 4.97 13.18 -4.93
N LEU A 65 4.80 12.24 -3.99
CA LEU A 65 5.27 12.38 -2.61
C LEU A 65 6.74 12.03 -2.42
N TRP A 66 7.24 11.04 -3.18
CA TRP A 66 8.61 10.57 -3.14
C TRP A 66 9.15 10.48 -4.58
N PRO A 67 9.37 11.63 -5.23
CA PRO A 67 10.03 11.64 -6.52
C PRO A 67 11.39 10.98 -6.36
N LEU A 68 11.69 10.03 -7.23
CA LEU A 68 13.06 9.53 -7.35
C LEU A 68 13.86 10.71 -7.88
N GLY A 69 14.86 11.16 -7.14
CA GLY A 69 15.72 12.24 -7.61
C GLY A 69 16.22 11.98 -9.03
N GLY A 70 15.96 12.93 -9.92
CA GLY A 70 16.62 13.12 -11.21
C GLY A 70 16.44 12.05 -12.27
N LYS A 71 15.43 12.20 -13.13
CA LYS A 71 15.81 12.41 -14.53
C LYS A 71 15.99 13.91 -14.69
N GLU A 72 17.24 14.35 -14.62
CA GLU A 72 17.61 15.47 -15.48
C GLU A 72 17.11 15.11 -16.88
N LYS A 73 16.45 16.08 -17.49
CA LYS A 73 16.27 16.06 -18.94
C LYS A 73 17.69 15.99 -19.48
N ASP A 74 18.09 14.86 -20.04
CA ASP A 74 19.17 14.84 -21.01
C ASP A 74 18.64 15.64 -22.21
N ALA A 75 18.81 16.96 -22.08
CA ALA A 75 18.91 17.86 -23.18
C ALA A 75 20.13 17.40 -23.97
N ASP A 76 19.86 16.90 -25.17
CA ASP A 76 20.52 17.37 -26.39
C ASP A 76 21.87 18.06 -26.13
N SER A 77 22.91 17.26 -26.14
CA SER A 77 24.23 17.69 -26.55
C SER A 77 24.68 16.74 -27.65
N ASP A 78 24.23 17.04 -28.86
CA ASP A 78 25.06 16.89 -30.04
C ASP A 78 26.39 17.61 -29.75
N ASP A 79 27.48 16.85 -29.67
CA ASP A 79 28.72 17.25 -30.34
C ASP A 79 29.49 16.00 -30.78
N ASP A 80 29.82 16.03 -32.07
CA ASP A 80 30.59 15.07 -32.86
C ASP A 80 31.99 14.85 -32.26
N ASP A 81 32.58 13.64 -32.40
CA ASP A 81 33.30 13.30 -33.63
C ASP A 81 34.07 11.96 -33.52
N ASN A 82 34.01 11.24 -34.65
CA ASN A 82 34.98 10.30 -35.23
C ASN A 82 34.98 8.77 -34.91
N ASP A 83 34.29 8.07 -35.82
CA ASP A 83 34.75 6.98 -36.72
C ASP A 83 35.15 5.60 -36.17
N ASP A 84 34.33 4.58 -36.47
CA ASP A 84 34.77 3.44 -37.30
C ASP A 84 33.57 2.60 -37.82
N THR A 85 33.48 2.58 -39.15
CA THR A 85 32.84 1.66 -40.12
C THR A 85 31.93 0.49 -39.68
N GLY A 86 30.80 0.34 -40.41
CA GLY A 86 30.17 -0.99 -40.61
C GLY A 86 28.65 -1.00 -40.85
N ALA A 87 28.23 -0.84 -42.11
CA ALA A 87 26.85 -0.96 -42.56
C ALA A 87 26.22 -2.34 -42.27
N ALA A 88 25.14 -2.38 -41.47
CA ALA A 88 24.12 -3.41 -41.57
C ALA A 88 22.78 -2.83 -41.10
N SER A 89 21.81 -2.78 -42.02
CA SER A 89 20.41 -2.43 -41.77
C SER A 89 19.88 -3.11 -40.50
N LEU A 90 19.53 -2.32 -39.49
CA LEU A 90 18.81 -2.82 -38.33
C LEU A 90 17.53 -3.52 -38.84
N SER A 91 17.45 -4.84 -38.65
CA SER A 91 16.28 -5.65 -39.03
C SER A 91 15.03 -5.06 -38.38
N LEU A 92 13.88 -5.09 -39.07
CA LEU A 92 12.56 -4.77 -38.51
C LEU A 92 12.34 -5.46 -37.15
N GLU A 93 12.92 -6.65 -36.96
CA GLU A 93 12.86 -7.42 -35.71
C GLU A 93 13.64 -6.75 -34.57
N ALA A 94 14.73 -6.03 -34.87
CA ALA A 94 15.49 -5.25 -33.90
C ALA A 94 14.75 -3.96 -33.49
N GLN A 95 14.06 -3.30 -34.44
CA GLN A 95 13.15 -2.19 -34.12
C GLN A 95 11.94 -2.65 -33.29
N ILE A 96 11.33 -3.78 -33.64
CA ILE A 96 10.23 -4.36 -32.85
C ILE A 96 10.73 -4.79 -31.46
N SER A 97 11.93 -5.37 -31.35
CA SER A 97 12.52 -5.73 -30.06
C SER A 97 12.84 -4.49 -29.21
N ASN A 98 13.28 -3.39 -29.82
CA ASN A 98 13.46 -2.10 -29.14
C ASN A 98 12.12 -1.47 -28.71
N GLU A 99 11.07 -1.55 -29.51
CA GLU A 99 9.72 -1.12 -29.10
C GLU A 99 9.14 -2.01 -27.99
N ILE A 100 9.34 -3.33 -28.05
CA ILE A 100 8.91 -4.28 -27.00
C ILE A 100 9.70 -4.07 -25.70
N SER A 101 10.98 -3.73 -25.79
CA SER A 101 11.81 -3.42 -24.62
C SER A 101 11.57 -2.01 -24.07
N ALA A 102 11.17 -1.05 -24.90
CA ALA A 102 10.66 0.25 -24.46
C ALA A 102 9.25 0.14 -23.82
N MET A 103 8.40 -0.78 -24.30
CA MET A 103 7.09 -1.10 -23.70
C MET A 103 7.20 -1.92 -22.41
N LYS A 104 8.27 -2.71 -22.25
CA LYS A 104 8.67 -3.22 -20.95
C LYS A 104 9.27 -2.06 -20.18
N ARG A 105 8.38 -1.25 -19.58
CA ARG A 105 8.74 -0.27 -18.55
C ARG A 105 9.87 -0.90 -17.74
N PRO A 106 11.07 -0.27 -17.68
CA PRO A 106 12.15 -0.81 -16.87
C PRO A 106 11.53 -1.11 -15.52
N ARG A 107 11.85 -2.29 -14.97
CA ARG A 107 11.30 -2.78 -13.70
C ARG A 107 11.80 -1.87 -12.59
N HIS A 108 11.32 -0.64 -12.57
CA HIS A 108 11.43 0.32 -11.51
C HIS A 108 11.01 -0.47 -10.28
N GLU A 109 11.91 -0.50 -9.30
CA GLU A 109 11.78 -1.41 -8.18
C GLU A 109 10.36 -1.27 -7.61
N GLN A 110 9.56 -2.34 -7.71
CA GLN A 110 8.14 -2.26 -7.41
C GLN A 110 7.97 -1.82 -5.96
N ARG A 111 7.64 -0.55 -5.76
CA ARG A 111 7.44 0.11 -4.45
C ARG A 111 6.28 -0.52 -3.69
N PHE A 112 5.37 -1.14 -4.42
CA PHE A 112 4.20 -1.81 -3.90
C PHE A 112 4.20 -3.29 -4.23
N THR A 113 3.68 -4.10 -3.32
CA THR A 113 3.52 -5.52 -3.53
C THR A 113 2.23 -5.99 -2.90
N ASN A 114 1.37 -6.62 -3.70
CA ASN A 114 0.18 -7.31 -3.18
C ASN A 114 0.56 -8.59 -2.40
N CYS A 115 0.10 -8.68 -1.16
CA CYS A 115 0.16 -9.88 -0.34
C CYS A 115 -1.23 -10.53 -0.28
N GLN A 116 -1.32 -11.78 -0.72
CA GLN A 116 -2.59 -12.51 -0.76
C GLN A 116 -3.07 -12.88 0.64
N THR A 117 -4.17 -12.28 1.07
CA THR A 117 -4.81 -12.50 2.38
C THR A 117 -5.53 -13.86 2.47
N ASN A 118 -5.85 -14.47 1.31
CA ASN A 118 -6.72 -15.65 1.18
C ASN A 118 -8.08 -15.45 1.90
N THR A 119 -8.60 -14.22 1.90
CA THR A 119 -9.93 -13.89 2.45
C THR A 119 -10.62 -12.93 1.50
N PRO A 120 -11.90 -13.15 1.16
CA PRO A 120 -12.64 -12.24 0.31
C PRO A 120 -12.72 -10.83 0.88
N CYS A 121 -12.88 -9.83 0.00
CA CYS A 121 -13.13 -8.43 0.34
C CYS A 121 -11.99 -7.68 1.03
N VAL A 122 -10.80 -8.25 1.18
CA VAL A 122 -9.65 -7.56 1.80
C VAL A 122 -8.34 -7.92 1.12
N VAL A 123 -7.56 -6.90 0.79
CA VAL A 123 -6.21 -7.04 0.23
C VAL A 123 -5.21 -6.27 1.09
N PHE A 124 -3.95 -6.69 1.04
CA PHE A 124 -2.85 -6.00 1.69
C PHE A 124 -1.82 -5.61 0.64
N ILE A 125 -1.48 -4.33 0.57
CA ILE A 125 -0.41 -3.84 -0.29
C ILE A 125 0.77 -3.44 0.60
N SER A 126 1.84 -4.23 0.54
CA SER A 126 3.11 -3.93 1.21
C SER A 126 3.80 -2.76 0.51
N CYS A 127 4.34 -1.84 1.30
CA CYS A 127 5.08 -0.67 0.86
C CYS A 127 6.57 -0.88 1.11
N LYS A 128 7.42 -0.62 0.12
CA LYS A 128 8.86 -0.58 0.29
C LYS A 128 9.33 0.82 0.65
N THR A 129 10.41 0.91 1.43
CA THR A 129 11.16 2.15 1.65
C THR A 129 11.46 2.83 0.30
N PRO A 130 11.27 4.15 0.15
CA PRO A 130 10.99 5.17 1.17
C PRO A 130 9.51 5.47 1.44
N VAL A 131 8.57 4.66 0.93
CA VAL A 131 7.14 4.96 1.04
C VAL A 131 6.64 4.76 2.47
N ASP A 132 6.12 5.83 3.07
CA ASP A 132 5.39 5.76 4.33
C ASP A 132 3.88 5.54 4.05
N PRO A 133 3.32 4.38 4.45
CA PRO A 133 1.91 4.05 4.20
C PRO A 133 0.94 5.02 4.88
N VAL A 134 1.28 5.59 6.04
CA VAL A 134 0.41 6.55 6.74
C VAL A 134 0.28 7.81 5.89
N ARG A 135 1.41 8.41 5.52
CA ARG A 135 1.43 9.61 4.67
C ARG A 135 0.77 9.38 3.30
N LEU A 136 0.98 8.20 2.71
CA LEU A 136 0.35 7.81 1.43
C LEU A 136 -1.18 7.85 1.54
N VAL A 137 -1.74 7.16 2.54
CA VAL A 137 -3.20 7.08 2.75
C VAL A 137 -3.78 8.43 3.13
N GLU A 138 -3.13 9.18 4.02
CA GLU A 138 -3.60 10.52 4.40
C GLU A 138 -3.66 11.46 3.20
N THR A 139 -2.62 11.46 2.35
CA THR A 139 -2.58 12.27 1.13
C THR A 139 -3.68 11.86 0.16
N HIS A 140 -3.86 10.56 -0.04
CA HIS A 140 -4.93 10.04 -0.88
C HIS A 140 -6.30 10.55 -0.40
N ILE A 141 -6.59 10.42 0.89
CA ILE A 141 -7.89 10.81 1.44
C ILE A 141 -8.09 12.32 1.36
N ARG A 142 -7.04 13.13 1.62
CA ARG A 142 -7.10 14.60 1.43
C ARG A 142 -7.37 14.98 -0.04
N ASN A 143 -6.81 14.25 -1.00
CA ASN A 143 -7.08 14.47 -2.42
C ASN A 143 -8.54 14.12 -2.76
N VAL A 144 -9.04 13.00 -2.23
CA VAL A 144 -10.41 12.55 -2.50
C VAL A 144 -11.47 13.43 -1.82
N GLN A 145 -11.16 14.04 -0.67
CA GLN A 145 -12.01 15.08 -0.08
C GLN A 145 -12.28 16.23 -1.05
N LYS A 146 -11.36 16.52 -1.98
CA LYS A 146 -11.51 17.57 -2.99
C LYS A 146 -12.23 17.08 -4.26
N THR A 147 -12.04 15.82 -4.65
CA THR A 147 -12.55 15.28 -5.93
C THR A 147 -13.86 14.49 -5.83
N GLY A 148 -14.23 14.05 -4.62
CA GLY A 148 -15.46 13.30 -4.36
C GLY A 148 -15.35 11.77 -4.51
N PHE A 149 -16.29 11.12 -3.80
CA PHE A 149 -16.68 9.69 -3.70
C PHE A 149 -15.64 8.57 -3.90
N MET A 150 -15.32 7.83 -2.83
CA MET A 150 -14.81 6.46 -2.91
C MET A 150 -15.49 5.54 -1.89
N ARG A 151 -15.73 4.29 -2.29
CA ARG A 151 -16.30 3.23 -1.44
C ARG A 151 -15.25 2.39 -0.69
N THR A 152 -13.98 2.73 -0.87
CA THR A 152 -12.84 1.94 -0.40
C THR A 152 -12.34 2.48 0.93
N ARG A 153 -12.24 1.61 1.94
CA ARG A 153 -11.58 1.90 3.21
C ARG A 153 -10.12 1.50 3.14
N PHE A 154 -9.26 2.42 3.55
CA PHE A 154 -7.82 2.21 3.67
C PHE A 154 -7.44 2.19 5.15
N VAL A 155 -6.60 1.24 5.58
CA VAL A 155 -6.04 1.23 6.93
C VAL A 155 -4.51 1.08 6.79
N PRO A 156 -3.75 2.16 6.94
CA PRO A 156 -2.30 2.10 6.88
C PRO A 156 -1.74 1.40 8.12
N VAL A 157 -0.64 0.68 7.96
CA VAL A 157 0.16 0.09 9.03
C VAL A 157 1.63 0.43 8.78
N SER A 158 2.28 1.05 9.76
CA SER A 158 3.71 1.40 9.71
C SER A 158 4.61 0.18 9.88
N GLY A 159 4.08 -0.89 10.47
CA GLY A 159 4.71 -2.20 10.52
C GLY A 159 3.69 -3.28 10.85
N SER A 160 4.09 -4.53 10.65
CA SER A 160 3.28 -5.71 10.98
C SER A 160 4.12 -6.80 11.63
N CYS A 161 3.49 -7.60 12.47
CA CYS A 161 4.11 -8.69 13.21
C CYS A 161 3.13 -9.85 13.40
N VAL A 162 3.64 -10.99 13.87
CA VAL A 162 2.77 -12.08 14.32
C VAL A 162 2.03 -11.66 15.60
N THR A 163 0.78 -12.07 15.74
CA THR A 163 -0.06 -11.73 16.90
C THR A 163 0.31 -12.55 18.14
N ASN A 164 1.47 -12.28 18.72
CA ASN A 164 1.91 -12.76 20.03
C ASN A 164 2.41 -11.57 20.87
N ILE A 165 2.38 -11.69 22.20
CA ILE A 165 2.67 -10.55 23.09
C ILE A 165 4.09 -9.99 22.88
N PRO A 166 5.17 -10.81 22.85
CA PRO A 166 6.52 -10.28 22.65
C PRO A 166 6.72 -9.53 21.32
N GLU A 167 6.20 -10.06 20.22
CA GLU A 167 6.29 -9.44 18.90
C GLU A 167 5.48 -8.14 18.82
N ILE A 168 4.31 -8.09 19.47
CA ILE A 168 3.51 -6.87 19.58
C ILE A 168 4.30 -5.79 20.32
N GLN A 169 4.93 -6.14 21.45
CA GLN A 169 5.75 -5.20 22.21
C GLN A 169 6.95 -4.69 21.40
N ALA A 170 7.64 -5.59 20.69
CA ALA A 170 8.77 -5.23 19.82
C ALA A 170 8.34 -4.29 18.67
N LEU A 171 7.22 -4.58 18.02
CA LEU A 171 6.65 -3.73 16.97
C LEU A 171 6.22 -2.36 17.51
N CYS A 172 5.57 -2.33 18.67
CA CYS A 172 5.17 -1.08 19.32
C CYS A 172 6.39 -0.22 19.64
N ARG A 173 7.44 -0.76 20.27
CA ARG A 173 8.66 -0.01 20.58
C ARG A 173 9.31 0.58 19.32
N SER A 174 9.52 -0.25 18.29
CA SER A 174 10.14 0.20 17.04
C SER A 174 9.32 1.26 16.29
N THR A 175 8.00 1.30 16.49
CA THR A 175 7.10 2.29 15.88
C THR A 175 6.93 3.54 16.75
N PHE A 176 6.85 3.38 18.07
CA PHE A 176 6.46 4.42 19.02
C PHE A 176 7.68 5.28 19.39
N GLU A 177 8.84 4.66 19.64
CA GLU A 177 10.05 5.40 20.04
C GLU A 177 10.42 6.48 19.01
N PRO A 178 10.52 6.21 17.69
CA PRO A 178 10.84 7.25 16.72
C PRO A 178 9.75 8.32 16.59
N PHE A 179 8.49 7.97 16.87
CA PHE A 179 7.38 8.93 16.80
C PHE A 179 7.41 9.91 17.98
N PHE A 180 7.49 9.41 19.21
CA PHE A 180 7.48 10.24 20.42
C PHE A 180 8.81 10.99 20.61
N ALA A 181 9.94 10.44 20.14
CA ALA A 181 11.23 11.14 20.18
C ALA A 181 11.28 12.41 19.29
N ARG A 182 10.38 12.56 18.32
CA ARG A 182 10.31 13.77 17.47
C ARG A 182 9.76 14.99 18.20
N GLU A 183 8.92 14.78 19.20
CA GLU A 183 8.26 15.84 19.99
C GLU A 183 8.24 15.44 21.49
N PRO A 184 9.42 15.34 22.15
CA PRO A 184 9.53 14.74 23.49
C PRO A 184 8.81 15.54 24.58
N GLU A 185 8.65 16.85 24.41
CA GLU A 185 7.97 17.71 25.38
C GLU A 185 6.44 17.69 25.22
N ARG A 186 5.93 17.16 24.11
CA ARG A 186 4.50 17.20 23.83
C ARG A 186 3.77 16.03 24.49
N LYS A 187 2.82 16.37 25.35
CA LYS A 187 1.89 15.40 25.92
C LYS A 187 0.68 15.22 25.00
N TYR A 188 0.48 14.00 24.50
CA TYR A 188 -0.70 13.64 23.71
C TYR A 188 -1.82 13.08 24.58
N SER A 189 -3.05 13.46 24.24
CA SER A 189 -4.22 12.64 24.55
C SER A 189 -4.41 11.62 23.44
N TYR A 190 -4.41 10.32 23.75
CA TYR A 190 -4.42 9.27 22.74
C TYR A 190 -5.58 8.29 22.86
N LYS A 191 -5.94 7.68 21.73
CA LYS A 191 -6.91 6.60 21.66
C LYS A 191 -6.36 5.42 20.86
N ILE A 192 -6.55 4.22 21.36
CA ILE A 192 -6.25 2.98 20.64
C ILE A 192 -7.49 2.54 19.87
N GLU A 193 -7.41 2.59 18.55
CA GLU A 193 -8.46 2.15 17.63
C GLU A 193 -8.15 0.75 17.10
N LEU A 194 -8.63 -0.25 17.83
CA LEU A 194 -8.42 -1.66 17.52
C LEU A 194 -9.56 -2.23 16.67
N ARG A 195 -9.20 -2.87 15.56
CA ARG A 195 -10.08 -3.69 14.72
C ARG A 195 -9.54 -5.10 14.63
N ILE A 196 -10.42 -6.08 14.83
CA ILE A 196 -10.06 -7.51 14.82
C ILE A 196 -10.88 -8.22 13.74
N ARG A 197 -10.19 -8.96 12.88
CA ARG A 197 -10.77 -9.79 11.82
C ARG A 197 -10.22 -11.20 11.88
N ASN A 198 -11.10 -12.18 12.00
CA ASN A 198 -10.77 -13.60 11.95
C ASN A 198 -9.64 -14.01 12.94
N HIS A 199 -9.62 -13.38 14.13
CA HIS A 199 -8.66 -13.68 15.18
C HIS A 199 -9.40 -14.00 16.48
N THR A 200 -8.99 -15.07 17.14
CA THR A 200 -9.61 -15.58 18.38
C THR A 200 -8.59 -15.90 19.46
N THR A 201 -7.28 -15.81 19.18
CA THR A 201 -6.21 -16.24 20.10
C THR A 201 -5.98 -15.26 21.25
N LEU A 202 -5.91 -13.97 20.95
CA LEU A 202 -5.75 -12.90 21.94
C LEU A 202 -7.04 -12.09 22.06
N SER A 203 -7.41 -11.81 23.31
CA SER A 203 -8.60 -11.02 23.61
C SER A 203 -8.38 -9.54 23.30
N ARG A 204 -9.47 -8.82 23.00
CA ARG A 204 -9.43 -7.37 22.77
C ARG A 204 -8.79 -6.61 23.96
N PRO A 205 -9.17 -6.86 25.24
CA PRO A 205 -8.52 -6.22 26.37
C PRO A 205 -7.01 -6.51 26.46
N THR A 206 -6.59 -7.75 26.21
CA THR A 206 -5.16 -8.13 26.26
C THR A 206 -4.34 -7.32 25.25
N ILE A 207 -4.83 -7.19 24.02
CA ILE A 207 -4.14 -6.42 22.97
C ILE A 207 -4.08 -4.94 23.33
N ILE A 208 -5.19 -4.35 23.78
CA ILE A 208 -5.26 -2.94 24.18
C ILE A 208 -4.28 -2.67 25.32
N GLN A 209 -4.27 -3.50 26.36
CA GLN A 209 -3.38 -3.34 27.50
C GLN A 209 -1.91 -3.44 27.07
N THR A 210 -1.56 -4.48 26.30
CA THR A 210 -0.19 -4.68 25.81
C THR A 210 0.33 -3.47 25.05
N ILE A 211 -0.51 -2.85 24.22
CA ILE A 211 -0.15 -1.68 23.43
C ILE A 211 -0.09 -0.43 24.31
N ALA A 212 -1.03 -0.26 25.25
CA ALA A 212 -1.02 0.84 26.19
C ALA A 212 0.25 0.85 27.06
N ASP A 213 0.70 -0.33 27.50
CA ASP A 213 1.94 -0.50 28.28
C ASP A 213 3.21 -0.14 27.48
N CYS A 214 3.13 -0.09 26.15
CA CYS A 214 4.24 0.33 25.29
C CYS A 214 4.25 1.85 25.04
N VAL A 215 3.22 2.59 25.42
CA VAL A 215 3.16 4.05 25.23
C VAL A 215 4.02 4.72 26.32
N PRO A 216 4.93 5.65 25.97
CA PRO A 216 5.74 6.37 26.94
C PRO A 216 4.90 7.12 27.98
N GLU A 217 5.45 7.29 29.18
CA GLU A 217 4.80 8.02 30.26
C GLU A 217 4.53 9.49 29.89
N GLY A 218 3.50 10.09 30.49
CA GLY A 218 3.11 11.48 30.26
C GLY A 218 2.05 11.68 29.17
N HIS A 219 1.70 10.61 28.44
CA HIS A 219 0.54 10.59 27.53
C HIS A 219 -0.70 10.06 28.25
N VAL A 220 -1.88 10.61 27.93
CA VAL A 220 -3.12 10.31 28.65
C VAL A 220 -4.14 9.69 27.70
N VAL A 221 -4.82 8.63 28.13
CA VAL A 221 -5.91 8.02 27.35
C VAL A 221 -7.11 8.96 27.30
N ASN A 222 -7.60 9.28 26.10
CA ASN A 222 -8.86 10.00 25.90
C ASN A 222 -9.70 9.32 24.81
N LEU A 223 -10.86 8.77 25.17
CA LEU A 223 -11.71 8.02 24.25
C LEU A 223 -12.69 8.92 23.47
N THR A 224 -12.88 10.16 23.92
CA THR A 224 -13.87 11.11 23.40
C THR A 224 -13.25 12.06 22.39
N ASP A 225 -12.19 12.77 22.79
CA ASP A 225 -11.50 13.78 21.97
C ASP A 225 -9.97 13.62 22.03
N PRO A 226 -9.43 12.55 21.41
CA PRO A 226 -7.99 12.32 21.33
C PRO A 226 -7.31 13.20 20.27
N THR A 227 -6.11 13.65 20.60
CA THR A 227 -5.18 14.34 19.68
C THR A 227 -4.28 13.39 18.89
N LEU A 228 -4.25 12.11 19.29
CA LEU A 228 -3.43 11.07 18.68
C LEU A 228 -4.18 9.74 18.61
N PHE A 229 -4.06 9.03 17.51
CA PHE A 229 -4.66 7.72 17.30
C PHE A 229 -3.60 6.67 17.04
N ILE A 230 -3.67 5.60 17.82
CA ILE A 230 -2.92 4.36 17.58
C ILE A 230 -3.86 3.40 16.90
N LEU A 231 -3.66 3.19 15.60
CA LEU A 231 -4.46 2.28 14.80
C LEU A 231 -3.89 0.89 14.91
N VAL A 232 -4.75 -0.08 15.22
CA VAL A 232 -4.35 -1.48 15.38
C VAL A 232 -5.28 -2.34 14.55
N GLU A 233 -4.74 -2.98 13.51
CA GLU A 233 -5.50 -3.90 12.66
C GLU A 233 -4.97 -5.33 12.89
N VAL A 234 -5.85 -6.20 13.37
CA VAL A 234 -5.56 -7.62 13.54
C VAL A 234 -6.31 -8.40 12.49
N PHE A 235 -5.57 -9.19 11.71
CA PHE A 235 -6.11 -10.05 10.68
C PHE A 235 -5.49 -11.44 10.77
N LYS A 236 -6.30 -12.45 11.13
CA LYS A 236 -5.83 -13.81 11.39
C LYS A 236 -4.71 -13.81 12.43
N SER A 237 -3.49 -14.20 12.07
CA SER A 237 -2.31 -14.24 12.94
C SER A 237 -1.39 -13.04 12.79
N VAL A 238 -1.81 -12.00 12.07
CA VAL A 238 -1.01 -10.80 11.79
C VAL A 238 -1.63 -9.60 12.49
N LEU A 239 -0.81 -8.82 13.17
CA LEU A 239 -1.17 -7.54 13.77
C LEU A 239 -0.34 -6.45 13.11
N GLY A 240 -0.98 -5.34 12.74
CA GLY A 240 -0.29 -4.14 12.25
C GLY A 240 -0.64 -2.92 13.09
N VAL A 241 0.33 -2.02 13.21
CA VAL A 241 0.22 -0.78 14.00
C VAL A 241 0.54 0.43 13.13
N ALA A 242 -0.20 1.52 13.31
CA ALA A 242 0.13 2.83 12.77
C ALA A 242 -0.22 3.93 13.78
N ILE A 243 0.44 5.08 13.67
CA ILE A 243 0.14 6.28 14.44
C ILE A 243 -0.30 7.39 13.48
N THR A 244 -1.40 8.08 13.78
CA THR A 244 -1.86 9.25 13.03
C THR A 244 -2.51 10.27 13.97
N ARG A 245 -2.48 11.55 13.60
CA ARG A 245 -3.20 12.64 14.32
C ARG A 245 -4.53 12.98 13.66
N GLU A 246 -4.72 12.62 12.40
CA GLU A 246 -5.81 13.11 11.56
C GLU A 246 -6.91 12.05 11.36
N TYR A 247 -7.04 11.08 12.26
CA TYR A 247 -7.97 9.97 12.06
C TYR A 247 -9.43 10.41 11.94
N TYR A 248 -9.92 11.28 12.85
CA TYR A 248 -11.29 11.78 12.80
C TYR A 248 -11.52 12.80 11.68
N SER A 249 -10.56 13.69 11.42
CA SER A 249 -10.66 14.67 10.31
C SER A 249 -10.71 13.97 8.95
N LEU A 250 -10.01 12.85 8.81
CA LEU A 250 -10.01 11.99 7.63
C LEU A 250 -11.10 10.90 7.69
N GLN A 251 -12.18 11.15 8.43
CA GLN A 251 -13.39 10.32 8.55
C GLN A 251 -13.08 8.84 8.82
N LYS A 252 -12.17 8.55 9.76
CA LYS A 252 -11.76 7.19 10.15
C LYS A 252 -11.26 6.35 8.97
N PHE A 253 -10.66 7.04 8.01
CA PHE A 253 -10.25 6.52 6.71
C PHE A 253 -11.36 5.80 5.94
N ASN A 254 -12.60 6.21 6.19
CA ASN A 254 -13.79 5.81 5.48
C ASN A 254 -14.20 6.91 4.50
N VAL A 255 -13.81 6.77 3.25
CA VAL A 255 -14.12 7.78 2.24
C VAL A 255 -15.63 7.87 1.95
N MET A 256 -16.44 6.87 2.35
CA MET A 256 -17.90 6.94 2.23
C MET A 256 -18.53 8.02 3.12
N GLU A 257 -18.01 8.23 4.35
CA GLU A 257 -18.55 9.24 5.28
C GLU A 257 -18.23 10.67 4.82
N ILE A 258 -17.17 10.85 4.02
CA ILE A 258 -16.77 12.12 3.44
C ILE A 258 -17.82 12.61 2.44
N SER A 259 -18.38 11.70 1.63
CA SER A 259 -19.36 12.05 0.59
C SER A 259 -20.70 12.51 1.16
N ASN A 260 -21.15 11.96 2.30
CA ASN A 260 -22.43 12.33 2.89
C ASN A 260 -22.39 13.76 3.48
N ARG A 261 -21.23 14.24 3.95
CA ARG A 261 -21.08 15.63 4.42
C ARG A 261 -21.04 16.63 3.28
N ALA A 262 -20.40 16.30 2.15
CA ALA A 262 -20.37 17.17 0.99
C ALA A 262 -21.75 17.36 0.33
N GLN A 263 -22.66 16.38 0.49
CA GLN A 263 -24.04 16.48 0.00
C GLN A 263 -25.00 17.17 0.99
N ASN A 264 -24.76 17.05 2.29
CA ASN A 264 -25.63 17.66 3.32
C ASN A 264 -25.25 19.11 3.70
N GLY A 265 -24.17 19.67 3.16
CA GLY A 265 -23.74 21.06 3.44
C GLY A 265 -24.38 22.14 2.56
N GLY A 266 -25.36 21.79 1.72
CA GLY A 266 -25.98 22.69 0.74
C GLY A 266 -27.39 23.18 1.10
N ILE A 267 -27.95 22.80 2.24
CA ILE A 267 -29.27 23.25 2.69
C ILE A 267 -29.16 23.46 4.19
N ASP A 268 -28.86 24.68 4.61
CA ASP A 268 -29.24 25.24 5.92
C ASP A 268 -28.72 26.68 5.98
N GLY A 269 -29.48 27.56 5.34
CA GLY A 269 -29.11 28.96 5.18
C GLY A 269 -30.29 29.87 4.86
N GLU A 270 -31.47 29.66 5.45
CA GLU A 270 -32.40 30.77 5.68
C GLU A 270 -33.35 30.48 6.84
N SER A 271 -33.11 31.17 7.95
CA SER A 271 -33.93 31.15 9.14
C SER A 271 -34.93 32.31 9.15
N ARG A 272 -36.20 31.97 9.44
CA ARG A 272 -37.27 32.76 10.11
C ARG A 272 -37.97 33.85 9.30
N VAL A 273 -39.30 33.76 9.28
CA VAL A 273 -40.16 34.68 10.07
C VAL A 273 -41.50 34.01 10.41
N ASP A 274 -41.78 33.93 11.72
CA ASP A 274 -43.12 33.77 12.27
C ASP A 274 -44.03 34.90 11.80
N SER A 275 -45.31 34.62 11.52
CA SER A 275 -46.44 35.49 11.86
C SER A 275 -47.81 34.85 11.58
N ILE A 276 -48.67 34.97 12.60
CA ILE A 276 -50.13 34.75 12.73
C ILE A 276 -50.55 33.33 13.10
#